data_AF-A0A258X453-F1
#
_entry.id   AF-A0A258X453-F1
#
_cell.length_a   1.000
_cell.length_b   1.000
_cell.length_c   1.000
_cell.angle_alpha   90.00
_cell.angle_beta   90.00
_cell.angle_gamma   90.00
#
_symmetry.space_group_name_H-M   'P 1'
#
loop_
_entity.id
_entity.type
_entity.pdbx_description
1 polymer ?
#
loop_
_entity_poly.entity_id
_entity_poly.type
_entity_poly.pdbx_seq_one_letter_code
_entity_poly.pdbx_strand_id
1 'polypeptide(L)'
;MQMSTSFTIWHYLDFMLIATLLTVAIVYTLKQKEIPQKGSYIATYCVFALMLLGFSLVAINGYTKQVVLVNVKNHRFLSTESIIYTGTVRNSGNYDVGHVEIEIEIFDKGLKKQGRSSYESTAFNDYFNDVDIRKLLGFDRSNIKPTSFVIRKTVAKKLKAREGKQFAVSINYPTYFSGYSSKERIVVH
;
A
#
# COMPACT_ATOMS: atom_id res chain seq x y z
N MET A 1 2.73 -5.75 14.47
CA MET A 1 2.31 -5.89 13.06
C MET A 1 0.96 -6.61 13.06
N GLN A 2 -0.15 -5.88 12.94
CA GLN A 2 -1.49 -6.48 12.84
C GLN A 2 -1.97 -6.29 11.40
N MET A 3 -1.80 -7.32 10.57
CA MET A 3 -2.52 -7.43 9.30
C MET A 3 -3.92 -7.97 9.61
N SER A 4 -4.95 -7.12 9.58
CA SER A 4 -6.32 -7.61 9.47
C SER A 4 -6.76 -7.51 8.01
N THR A 5 -6.27 -8.43 7.18
CA THR A 5 -6.70 -8.55 5.79
C THR A 5 -8.15 -9.02 5.80
N SER A 6 -9.09 -8.10 5.55
CA SER A 6 -10.50 -8.45 5.44
C SER A 6 -10.72 -9.08 4.06
N PHE A 7 -10.64 -10.41 3.96
CA PHE A 7 -10.93 -11.14 2.73
C PHE A 7 -12.42 -11.01 2.41
N THR A 8 -12.74 -10.48 1.23
CA THR A 8 -14.10 -10.38 0.72
C THR A 8 -14.49 -11.65 -0.04
N ILE A 9 -15.78 -11.82 -0.35
CA ILE A 9 -16.27 -12.96 -1.14
C ILE A 9 -15.54 -13.13 -2.48
N TRP A 10 -15.06 -12.03 -3.08
CA TRP A 10 -14.27 -12.06 -4.32
C TRP A 10 -12.93 -12.76 -4.16
N HIS A 11 -12.29 -12.65 -2.99
CA HIS A 11 -11.03 -13.35 -2.73
C HIS A 11 -11.25 -14.86 -2.67
N TYR A 12 -12.33 -15.30 -2.03
CA TYR A 12 -12.68 -16.72 -1.95
C TYR A 12 -13.05 -17.29 -3.34
N LEU A 13 -13.79 -16.52 -4.14
CA LEU A 13 -14.14 -16.91 -5.51
C LEU A 13 -12.88 -17.05 -6.39
N ASP A 14 -11.96 -16.10 -6.27
CA ASP A 14 -10.69 -16.13 -6.99
C ASP A 14 -9.83 -17.35 -6.60
N PHE A 15 -9.67 -17.62 -5.30
CA PHE A 15 -8.95 -18.81 -4.83
C PHE A 15 -9.61 -20.10 -5.34
N MET A 16 -10.94 -20.19 -5.33
CA MET A 16 -11.66 -21.36 -5.84
C MET A 16 -11.42 -21.56 -7.35
N LEU A 17 -11.46 -20.48 -8.14
CA LEU A 17 -11.23 -20.53 -9.57
C LEU A 17 -9.80 -20.99 -9.90
N ILE A 18 -8.80 -20.40 -9.25
CA ILE A 18 -7.38 -20.72 -9.46
C ILE A 18 -7.08 -22.16 -9.03
N ALA A 19 -7.59 -22.58 -7.87
CA ALA A 19 -7.41 -23.94 -7.37
C ALA A 19 -8.05 -24.98 -8.31
N THR A 20 -9.22 -24.67 -8.88
CA THR A 20 -9.89 -25.53 -9.86
C THR A 20 -9.07 -25.67 -11.14
N LEU A 21 -8.59 -24.54 -11.69
CA LEU A 21 -7.75 -24.53 -12.90
C LEU A 21 -6.45 -25.31 -12.69
N LEU A 22 -5.78 -25.11 -11.55
CA LEU A 22 -4.56 -25.83 -11.22
C LEU A 22 -4.80 -27.33 -11.09
N THR A 23 -5.89 -27.73 -10.44
CA THR A 23 -6.26 -29.14 -10.27
C THR A 23 -6.54 -29.81 -11.63
N VAL A 24 -7.29 -29.14 -12.51
CA VAL A 24 -7.56 -29.63 -13.87
C VAL A 24 -6.26 -29.77 -14.67
N ALA A 25 -5.37 -28.78 -14.62
CA ALA A 25 -4.08 -28.82 -15.31
C ALA A 25 -3.21 -29.99 -14.85
N ILE A 26 -3.09 -30.19 -13.52
CA ILE A 26 -2.32 -31.30 -12.95
C ILE A 26 -2.93 -32.65 -13.37
N VAL A 27 -4.24 -32.83 -13.21
CA VAL A 27 -4.92 -34.08 -13.58
C VAL A 27 -4.75 -34.39 -15.07
N TYR A 28 -4.85 -33.38 -15.93
CA TYR A 28 -4.64 -33.51 -17.37
C TYR A 28 -3.22 -34.02 -17.69
N THR A 29 -2.19 -33.39 -17.14
CA THR A 29 -0.79 -33.80 -17.35
C THR A 29 -0.48 -35.19 -16.78
N LEU A 30 -1.07 -35.55 -15.64
CA LEU A 30 -0.89 -36.87 -15.07
C LEU A 30 -1.50 -37.97 -15.95
N LYS A 31 -2.69 -37.72 -16.52
CA LYS A 31 -3.39 -38.66 -17.43
C LYS A 31 -2.67 -38.87 -18.76
N GLN A 32 -1.86 -37.92 -19.21
CA GLN A 32 -1.18 -38.00 -20.49
C GLN A 32 0.05 -38.93 -20.41
N LYS A 33 0.06 -40.04 -21.16
CA LYS A 33 1.14 -41.05 -21.05
C LYS A 33 2.43 -40.64 -21.76
N GLU A 34 2.36 -39.76 -22.75
CA GLU A 34 3.48 -39.47 -23.67
C GLU A 34 4.32 -38.25 -23.28
N ILE A 35 4.10 -37.66 -22.10
CA ILE A 35 4.89 -36.52 -21.65
C ILE A 35 6.10 -37.03 -20.84
N PRO A 36 7.33 -36.98 -21.38
CA PRO A 36 8.52 -37.48 -20.67
C PRO A 36 8.94 -36.60 -19.48
N GLN A 37 8.40 -35.38 -19.37
CA GLN A 37 8.79 -34.38 -18.35
C GLN A 37 7.61 -33.81 -17.55
N LYS A 38 6.68 -34.67 -17.09
CA LYS A 38 5.48 -34.24 -16.34
C LYS A 38 5.76 -33.29 -15.18
N GLY A 39 6.86 -33.51 -14.45
CA GLY A 39 7.26 -32.68 -13.32
C GLY A 39 7.55 -31.22 -13.71
N SER A 40 8.16 -31.00 -14.88
CA SER A 40 8.47 -29.65 -15.39
C SER A 40 7.20 -28.86 -15.72
N TYR A 41 6.22 -29.52 -16.34
CA TYR A 41 4.91 -28.91 -16.63
C TYR A 41 4.15 -28.57 -15.35
N ILE A 42 4.11 -29.48 -14.38
CA ILE A 42 3.45 -29.23 -13.09
C ILE A 42 4.12 -28.05 -12.37
N ALA A 43 5.46 -28.00 -12.35
CA ALA A 43 6.19 -26.87 -11.77
C ALA A 43 5.83 -25.54 -12.45
N THR A 44 5.73 -25.54 -13.78
CA THR A 44 5.34 -24.36 -14.56
C THR A 44 3.93 -23.90 -14.21
N TYR A 45 2.96 -24.81 -14.09
CA TYR A 45 1.59 -24.46 -13.68
C TYR A 45 1.53 -23.90 -12.26
N CYS A 46 2.33 -24.43 -11.33
CA CYS A 46 2.42 -23.89 -9.97
C CYS A 46 2.94 -22.45 -9.98
N VAL A 47 4.02 -22.17 -10.70
CA VAL A 47 4.57 -20.81 -10.82
C VAL A 47 3.54 -19.86 -11.46
N PHE A 48 2.89 -20.30 -12.54
CA PHE A 48 1.87 -19.51 -13.20
C PHE A 48 0.67 -19.22 -12.30
N ALA A 49 0.18 -20.22 -11.56
CA ALA A 49 -0.91 -20.05 -10.60
C ALA A 49 -0.54 -19.07 -9.46
N LEU A 50 0.69 -19.13 -8.96
CA LEU A 50 1.19 -18.19 -7.95
C LEU A 50 1.24 -16.76 -8.49
N MET A 51 1.74 -16.55 -9.71
CA MET A 51 1.75 -15.22 -10.33
C MET A 51 0.33 -14.69 -10.54
N LEU A 52 -0.56 -15.53 -11.07
CA LEU A 52 -1.96 -15.17 -11.31
C LEU A 52 -2.65 -14.75 -9.99
N LEU A 53 -2.44 -15.51 -8.92
CA LEU A 53 -2.95 -15.23 -7.58
C LEU A 53 -2.38 -13.91 -7.02
N GLY A 54 -1.10 -13.64 -7.23
CA GLY A 54 -0.50 -12.36 -6.83
C GLY A 54 -1.17 -11.16 -7.52
N PHE A 55 -1.35 -11.24 -8.85
CA PHE A 55 -1.99 -10.15 -9.62
C PHE A 55 -3.48 -10.00 -9.33
N SER A 56 -4.21 -11.11 -9.20
CA SER A 56 -5.65 -11.08 -8.90
C SER A 56 -5.93 -10.44 -7.55
N LEU A 57 -5.14 -10.75 -6.52
CA LEU A 57 -5.26 -10.14 -5.20
C LEU A 57 -5.04 -8.62 -5.24
N VAL A 58 -4.06 -8.14 -6.01
CA VAL A 58 -3.83 -6.70 -6.19
C VAL A 58 -5.03 -6.04 -6.85
N ALA A 59 -5.57 -6.66 -7.91
CA ALA A 59 -6.74 -6.15 -8.61
C ALA A 59 -8.00 -6.12 -7.69
N ILE A 60 -8.30 -7.23 -7.01
CA ILE A 60 -9.46 -7.35 -6.12
C ILE A 60 -9.37 -6.33 -4.98
N ASN A 61 -8.20 -6.15 -4.38
CA ASN A 61 -8.00 -5.14 -3.35
C ASN A 61 -8.27 -3.73 -3.89
N GLY A 62 -7.81 -3.42 -5.10
CA GLY A 62 -8.08 -2.13 -5.75
C GLY A 62 -9.57 -1.86 -5.98
N TYR A 63 -10.35 -2.88 -6.33
CA TYR A 63 -11.80 -2.74 -6.55
C TYR A 63 -12.61 -2.74 -5.25
N THR A 64 -12.19 -3.49 -4.23
CA THR A 64 -12.98 -3.69 -3.00
C THR A 64 -12.70 -2.64 -1.93
N LYS A 65 -11.45 -2.17 -1.82
CA LYS A 65 -11.01 -1.23 -0.79
C LYS A 65 -10.93 0.19 -1.34
N GLN A 66 -12.09 0.83 -1.49
CA GLN A 66 -12.19 2.19 -2.00
C GLN A 66 -12.42 3.18 -0.86
N VAL A 67 -11.36 3.89 -0.47
CA VAL A 67 -11.41 4.89 0.60
C VAL A 67 -10.96 6.25 0.07
N VAL A 68 -11.69 7.30 0.47
CA VAL A 68 -11.47 8.68 0.02
C VAL A 68 -11.32 9.61 1.21
N LEU A 69 -10.40 10.57 1.08
CA LEU A 69 -10.21 11.67 2.03
C LEU A 69 -11.16 12.80 1.67
N VAL A 70 -11.95 13.23 2.64
CA VAL A 70 -12.93 14.31 2.48
C VAL A 70 -12.60 15.43 3.45
N ASN A 71 -12.57 16.67 2.93
CA ASN A 71 -12.40 17.90 3.71
C ASN A 71 -11.15 17.91 4.61
N VAL A 72 -10.00 17.51 4.06
CA VAL A 72 -8.73 17.58 4.79
C VAL A 72 -8.32 19.04 4.96
N LYS A 73 -8.10 19.44 6.20
CA LYS A 73 -7.62 20.76 6.58
C LYS A 73 -6.44 20.61 7.52
N ASN A 74 -5.42 21.43 7.31
CA ASN A 74 -4.27 21.56 8.17
C ASN A 74 -4.28 22.93 8.87
N HIS A 75 -3.90 22.94 10.15
CA HIS A 75 -3.62 24.18 10.86
C HIS A 75 -2.33 24.04 11.66
N ARG A 76 -1.54 25.11 11.68
CA ARG A 76 -0.29 25.17 12.46
C ARG A 76 -0.58 25.84 13.80
N PHE A 77 -0.25 25.15 14.89
CA PHE A 77 -0.28 25.72 16.22
C PHE A 77 1.13 26.24 16.55
N LEU A 78 1.29 27.56 16.54
CA LEU A 78 2.60 28.20 16.72
C LEU A 78 3.13 28.01 18.15
N SER A 79 2.26 28.02 19.15
CA SER A 79 2.67 27.91 20.57
C SER A 79 3.29 26.57 20.94
N THR A 80 2.94 25.49 20.22
CA THR A 80 3.44 24.12 20.47
C THR A 80 4.29 23.61 19.31
N GLU A 81 4.56 24.46 18.33
CA GLU A 81 5.21 24.10 17.06
C GLU A 81 4.66 22.79 16.49
N SER A 82 3.33 22.66 16.40
CA SER A 82 2.70 21.45 15.86
C SER A 82 1.83 21.78 14.65
N ILE A 83 1.69 20.82 13.74
CA ILE A 83 0.73 20.86 12.64
C ILE A 83 -0.33 19.81 12.94
N ILE A 84 -1.58 20.24 12.98
CA ILE A 84 -2.73 19.38 13.20
C ILE A 84 -3.45 19.21 11.87
N TYR A 85 -3.59 17.96 11.46
CA TYR A 85 -4.36 17.54 10.30
C TYR A 85 -5.70 17.01 10.76
N THR A 86 -6.77 17.61 10.24
CA THR A 86 -8.15 17.20 10.50
C THR A 86 -8.83 16.84 9.19
N GLY A 87 -9.72 15.88 9.21
CA GLY A 87 -10.49 15.50 8.02
C GLY A 87 -11.42 14.35 8.29
N THR A 88 -12.09 13.89 7.24
CA THR A 88 -12.93 12.69 7.29
C THR A 88 -12.41 11.66 6.30
N VAL A 89 -12.20 10.45 6.78
CA VAL A 89 -11.96 9.28 5.93
C VAL A 89 -13.30 8.64 5.65
N ARG A 90 -13.66 8.49 4.37
CA ARG A 90 -14.92 7.87 3.97
C ARG A 90 -14.66 6.65 3.12
N ASN A 91 -15.29 5.53 3.47
CA ASN A 91 -15.36 4.36 2.61
C ASN A 91 -16.38 4.66 1.49
N SER A 92 -15.91 4.79 0.25
CA SER A 92 -16.78 4.97 -0.91
C SER A 92 -17.19 3.63 -1.52
N GLY A 93 -16.55 2.53 -1.10
CA GLY A 93 -16.83 1.19 -1.56
C GLY A 93 -18.08 0.57 -0.92
N ASN A 94 -18.45 -0.59 -1.46
CA ASN A 94 -19.55 -1.42 -0.96
C ASN A 94 -19.06 -2.51 0.02
N TYR A 95 -17.77 -2.56 0.35
CA TYR A 95 -17.17 -3.56 1.24
C TYR A 95 -16.52 -2.89 2.44
N ASP A 96 -16.50 -3.60 3.56
CA ASP A 96 -15.86 -3.12 4.79
C ASP A 96 -14.34 -3.09 4.66
N VAL A 97 -13.72 -2.07 5.25
CA VAL A 97 -12.29 -1.84 5.21
C VAL A 97 -11.69 -2.01 6.60
N GLY A 98 -10.71 -2.89 6.73
CA GLY A 98 -10.10 -3.26 8.00
C GLY A 98 -9.26 -2.14 8.61
N HIS A 99 -8.29 -1.63 7.87
CA HIS A 99 -7.37 -0.61 8.37
C HIS A 99 -7.18 0.52 7.37
N VAL A 100 -7.31 1.75 7.86
CA VAL A 100 -7.00 2.94 7.08
C VAL A 100 -5.93 3.76 7.79
N GLU A 101 -4.85 4.00 7.07
CA GLU A 101 -3.74 4.86 7.48
C GLU A 101 -3.71 6.09 6.58
N ILE A 102 -3.38 7.23 7.17
CA ILE A 102 -3.04 8.42 6.41
C ILE A 102 -1.53 8.55 6.43
N GLU A 103 -1.01 8.76 5.25
CA GLU A 103 0.37 9.09 5.00
C GLU A 103 0.47 10.58 4.69
N ILE A 104 1.21 11.31 5.52
CA ILE A 104 1.45 12.75 5.37
C ILE A 104 2.93 12.90 5.06
N GLU A 105 3.24 13.34 3.84
CA GLU A 105 4.59 13.72 3.45
C GLU A 105 4.75 15.23 3.57
N ILE A 106 5.75 15.68 4.33
CA ILE A 106 6.06 17.09 4.53
C ILE A 106 7.42 17.39 3.90
N PHE A 107 7.49 18.45 3.09
CA PHE A 107 8.70 18.87 2.37
C PHE A 107 9.08 20.31 2.76
N ASP A 108 10.38 20.60 2.80
CA ASP A 108 10.90 21.95 3.00
C ASP A 108 10.71 22.83 1.76
N LYS A 109 10.16 24.04 1.93
CA LYS A 109 9.97 25.02 0.86
C LYS A 109 11.27 25.71 0.43
N GLY A 110 12.29 25.79 1.29
CA GLY A 110 13.52 26.56 1.01
C GLY A 110 14.53 25.83 0.14
N LEU A 111 14.40 24.51 0.01
CA LEU A 111 15.24 23.71 -0.86
C LEU A 111 14.48 23.44 -2.15
N LYS A 112 14.75 24.21 -3.21
CA LYS A 112 14.32 23.87 -4.58
C LYS A 112 14.86 22.49 -4.95
N LYS A 113 14.11 21.43 -4.67
CA LYS A 113 14.46 20.09 -5.14
C LYS A 113 13.87 19.86 -6.52
N GLN A 114 14.72 20.16 -7.50
CA GLN A 114 14.91 19.36 -8.69
C GLN A 114 15.14 17.89 -8.26
N GLY A 115 14.05 17.16 -8.03
CA GLY A 115 14.10 15.80 -7.53
C GLY A 115 12.69 15.27 -7.48
N ARG A 116 12.38 14.39 -8.43
CA ARG A 116 11.09 13.72 -8.60
C ARG A 116 10.45 13.41 -7.25
N SER A 117 9.18 13.77 -7.10
CA SER A 117 8.36 13.33 -5.98
C SER A 117 8.55 11.82 -5.79
N SER A 118 8.82 11.37 -4.56
CA SER A 118 8.96 9.95 -4.17
C SER A 118 7.67 9.12 -4.35
N TYR A 119 6.75 9.59 -5.19
CA TYR A 119 5.36 9.16 -5.30
C TYR A 119 5.07 8.27 -6.50
N GLU A 120 6.08 7.89 -7.30
CA GLU A 120 5.95 6.74 -8.20
C GLU A 120 6.30 5.45 -7.45
N SER A 121 5.67 5.22 -6.29
CA SER A 121 5.70 3.94 -5.62
C SER A 121 4.65 3.02 -6.27
N THR A 122 5.06 2.36 -7.34
CA THR A 122 4.55 1.02 -7.60
C THR A 122 5.09 0.12 -6.47
N ALA A 123 4.35 -0.92 -6.07
CA ALA A 123 4.83 -1.90 -5.08
C ALA A 123 6.25 -2.44 -5.41
N PHE A 124 6.62 -2.41 -6.69
CA PHE A 124 7.96 -2.67 -7.19
C PHE A 124 9.00 -1.64 -6.71
N ASN A 125 8.73 -0.33 -6.83
CA ASN A 125 9.67 0.71 -6.44
C ASN A 125 9.88 0.77 -4.92
N ASP A 126 8.84 0.50 -4.12
CA ASP A 126 8.99 0.41 -2.65
C ASP A 126 9.90 -0.76 -2.24
N TYR A 127 9.87 -1.88 -2.96
CA TYR A 127 10.78 -3.01 -2.74
C TYR A 127 12.24 -2.64 -3.05
N PHE A 128 12.51 -1.95 -4.16
CA PHE A 128 13.89 -1.53 -4.50
C PHE A 128 14.41 -0.35 -3.68
N ASN A 129 13.52 0.42 -3.05
CA ASN A 129 13.89 1.53 -2.18
C ASN A 129 14.10 1.12 -0.72
N ASP A 130 13.84 -0.15 -0.38
CA ASP A 130 14.10 -0.69 0.94
C ASP A 130 15.58 -0.55 1.31
N VAL A 131 15.85 -0.13 2.54
CA VAL A 131 17.17 0.23 3.04
C VAL A 131 18.11 -0.98 2.99
N ASP A 132 17.58 -2.17 3.23
CA ASP A 132 18.36 -3.41 3.22
C ASP A 132 18.74 -3.83 1.80
N ILE A 133 17.83 -3.68 0.84
CA ILE A 133 18.09 -3.97 -0.58
C ILE A 133 19.04 -2.94 -1.18
N ARG A 134 18.93 -1.67 -0.82
CA ARG A 134 19.85 -0.61 -1.28
C ARG A 134 21.25 -0.77 -0.72
N LYS A 135 21.38 -1.22 0.53
CA LYS A 135 22.67 -1.59 1.14
C LYS A 135 23.28 -2.79 0.45
N LEU A 136 22.48 -3.82 0.16
CA LEU A 136 22.93 -5.00 -0.61
C LEU A 136 23.44 -4.61 -2.01
N LEU A 137 22.82 -3.61 -2.64
CA LEU A 137 23.17 -3.11 -3.97
C LEU A 137 24.23 -1.98 -3.96
N GLY A 138 24.79 -1.60 -2.81
CA GLY A 138 25.89 -0.63 -2.73
C GLY A 138 25.51 0.84 -2.95
N PHE A 139 24.22 1.20 -2.88
CA PHE A 139 23.74 2.58 -3.07
C PHE A 139 23.53 3.32 -1.74
N ASP A 140 24.60 3.52 -0.97
CA ASP A 140 24.54 4.21 0.32
C ASP A 140 24.58 5.75 0.17
N ARG A 141 23.62 6.43 0.78
CA ARG A 141 23.54 7.91 0.87
C ARG A 141 23.19 8.33 2.30
N SER A 142 23.95 7.83 3.26
CA SER A 142 23.72 7.94 4.71
C SER A 142 23.91 9.34 5.33
N ASN A 143 24.49 10.33 4.61
CA ASN A 143 24.84 11.64 5.16
C ASN A 143 23.96 12.83 4.71
N ILE A 144 22.86 12.60 4.00
CA ILE A 144 21.99 13.68 3.54
C ILE A 144 20.81 13.82 4.50
N LYS A 145 20.73 14.95 5.23
CA LYS A 145 19.55 15.28 6.04
C LYS A 145 18.29 15.19 5.17
N PRO A 146 17.25 14.45 5.60
CA PRO A 146 16.08 14.21 4.77
C PRO A 146 15.33 15.53 4.54
N THR A 147 15.10 15.85 3.27
CA THR A 147 14.32 17.03 2.84
C THR A 147 12.82 16.78 2.83
N SER A 148 12.42 15.53 3.04
CA SER A 148 11.04 15.14 3.29
C SER A 148 10.99 14.03 4.32
N PHE A 149 9.92 13.98 5.09
CA PHE A 149 9.62 12.88 5.99
C PHE A 149 8.17 12.45 5.80
N VAL A 150 7.96 11.15 5.90
CA VAL A 150 6.69 10.48 5.67
C VAL A 150 6.18 9.98 7.02
N ILE A 151 5.03 10.45 7.46
CA ILE A 151 4.40 10.00 8.69
C ILE A 151 3.15 9.20 8.36
N ARG A 152 3.12 7.95 8.85
CA ARG A 152 1.95 7.07 8.77
C ARG A 152 1.23 7.05 10.11
N LYS A 153 -0.05 7.37 10.11
CA LYS A 153 -0.91 7.28 11.30
C LYS A 153 -2.21 6.57 10.96
N THR A 154 -2.56 5.58 11.78
CA THR A 154 -3.85 4.88 11.68
C THR A 154 -4.97 5.83 12.09
N VAL A 155 -5.90 6.08 11.17
CA VAL A 155 -7.01 7.02 11.37
C VAL A 155 -8.35 6.33 11.53
N ALA A 156 -8.51 5.12 10.97
CA ALA A 156 -9.69 4.31 11.16
C ALA A 156 -9.34 2.82 11.23
N LYS A 157 -10.09 2.11 12.06
CA LYS A 157 -10.10 0.65 12.15
C LYS A 157 -11.55 0.21 11.94
N LYS A 158 -11.77 -0.79 11.11
CA LYS A 158 -13.08 -1.37 10.76
C LYS A 158 -14.08 -0.32 10.28
N LEU A 159 -13.78 0.30 9.14
CA LEU A 159 -14.67 1.27 8.50
C LEU A 159 -15.70 0.53 7.65
N LYS A 160 -16.98 0.58 8.02
CA LYS A 160 -18.04 -0.12 7.28
C LYS A 160 -18.22 0.47 5.89
N ALA A 161 -18.85 -0.30 4.99
CA ALA A 161 -19.28 0.20 3.69
C ALA A 161 -20.06 1.52 3.84
N ARG A 162 -19.67 2.53 3.07
CA ARG A 162 -20.28 3.89 3.06
C ARG A 162 -20.13 4.72 4.34
N GLU A 163 -19.45 4.21 5.36
CA GLU A 163 -19.22 4.92 6.61
C GLU A 163 -18.10 5.97 6.47
N GLY A 164 -18.25 7.09 7.17
CA GLY A 164 -17.25 8.13 7.30
C GLY A 164 -16.80 8.30 8.74
N LYS A 165 -15.50 8.37 8.98
CA LYS A 165 -14.92 8.61 10.30
C LYS A 165 -14.02 9.84 10.29
N GLN A 166 -14.26 10.74 11.23
CA GLN A 166 -13.41 11.91 11.43
C GLN A 166 -12.09 11.50 12.10
N PHE A 167 -11.01 12.16 11.71
CA PHE A 167 -9.70 12.00 12.31
C PHE A 167 -9.06 13.34 12.62
N ALA A 168 -8.21 13.34 13.65
CA ALA A 168 -7.32 14.43 13.99
C ALA A 168 -5.95 13.83 14.31
N VAL A 169 -4.91 14.28 13.61
CA VAL A 169 -3.53 13.82 13.79
C VAL A 169 -2.66 15.05 14.05
N SER A 170 -1.96 15.04 15.18
CA SER A 170 -0.97 16.06 15.53
C SER A 170 0.43 15.57 15.20
N ILE A 171 1.20 16.42 14.53
CA ILE A 171 2.59 16.19 14.14
C ILE A 171 3.43 17.35 14.65
N ASN A 172 4.59 17.07 15.23
CA ASN A 172 5.53 18.12 15.63
C ASN A 172 6.21 18.70 14.40
N TYR A 173 6.28 20.04 14.34
CA TYR A 173 6.93 20.77 13.26
C TYR A 173 8.44 20.59 13.34
N PRO A 174 9.12 20.22 12.24
CA PRO A 174 10.57 20.19 12.23
C PRO A 174 11.12 21.60 12.17
N THR A 175 11.85 22.00 13.20
CA THR A 175 12.45 23.33 13.36
C THR A 175 13.53 23.64 12.32
N TYR A 176 14.04 22.62 11.61
CA TYR A 176 15.06 22.78 10.57
C TYR A 176 14.48 23.15 9.19
N PHE A 177 13.15 23.26 9.05
CA PHE A 177 12.51 23.68 7.80
C PHE A 177 12.32 25.20 7.75
N SER A 178 12.71 25.80 6.62
CA SER A 178 12.50 27.23 6.34
C SER A 178 11.03 27.57 6.02
N GLY A 179 10.24 26.54 5.70
CA GLY A 179 8.80 26.57 5.46
C GLY A 179 8.34 25.17 5.06
N TYR A 180 7.02 24.89 5.07
CA TYR A 180 6.53 23.55 4.71
C TYR A 180 5.47 23.54 3.62
N SER A 181 5.49 22.49 2.81
CA SER A 181 4.39 22.03 1.97
C SER A 181 4.06 20.60 2.38
N SER A 182 2.78 20.22 2.37
CA SER A 182 2.38 18.83 2.65
C SER A 182 1.64 18.22 1.48
N LYS A 183 1.76 16.90 1.37
CA LYS A 183 0.97 16.06 0.48
C LYS A 183 0.38 14.92 1.29
N GLU A 184 -0.93 14.78 1.25
CA GLU A 184 -1.67 13.75 1.98
C GLU A 184 -2.10 12.62 1.03
N ARG A 185 -1.92 11.37 1.45
CA ARG A 185 -2.45 10.17 0.76
C ARG A 185 -3.04 9.21 1.77
N ILE A 186 -4.05 8.46 1.32
CA ILE A 186 -4.57 7.32 2.07
C ILE A 186 -3.82 6.07 1.68
N VAL A 187 -3.44 5.29 2.68
CA VAL A 187 -3.00 3.91 2.52
C VAL A 187 -4.05 3.02 3.19
N VAL A 188 -4.61 2.09 2.43
CA VAL A 188 -5.62 1.15 2.91
C VAL A 188 -5.00 -0.23 2.97
N HIS A 189 -5.20 -0.93 4.09
CA HIS A 189 -4.73 -2.30 4.31
C HIS A 189 -5.90 -3.27 4.49
#